data_AF-A0A7X8HD05-F1
#
_entry.id   AF-A0A7X8HD05-F1
#
_cell.length_a   1.000
_cell.length_b   1.000
_cell.length_c   1.000
_cell.angle_alpha   90.00
_cell.angle_beta   90.00
_cell.angle_gamma   90.00
#
_symmetry.space_group_name_H-M   'P 1'
#
loop_
_entity.id
_entity.type
_entity.pdbx_description
1 polymer ?
#
loop_
_entity_poly.entity_id
_entity_poly.type
_entity_poly.pdbx_seq_one_letter_code
_entity_poly.pdbx_strand_id
1 'polypeptide(L)'
;MNDTTLSPVKDIRLTFDELPPDPVFVPGIRRAPRRDAALTPAQEALALKNALRYIPEPWHERLAPEFLEELRTRGRIYGYRFRPEGPLKGKPIDAYEGRCVEGKAFQVMIDNNLDFEVALYPYELVTYGETGQVCQNWMQYRLIKKFLEVLDENSTLVVESGHPLGLFKSHPLAPRVMITNGLMVGMFDNSKDFAVAAALGVANYGQMTAGGWMYIGPQGIVHGTFNTLLNAGRLKLGIPADKDLSGRLFV
;
A
#
# COMPACT_ATOMS: atom_id res chain seq x y z
N MET A 1 -17.28 17.99 -20.28
CA MET A 1 -16.02 17.21 -20.23
C MET A 1 -16.31 15.79 -19.76
N ASN A 2 -17.21 15.06 -20.45
CA ASN A 2 -17.40 13.64 -20.21
C ASN A 2 -16.95 12.93 -21.48
N ASP A 3 -15.66 12.68 -21.56
CA ASP A 3 -15.12 11.82 -22.61
C ASP A 3 -15.51 10.37 -22.28
N THR A 4 -16.45 9.83 -23.05
CA THR A 4 -16.95 8.45 -22.93
C THR A 4 -15.93 7.41 -23.40
N THR A 5 -14.74 7.84 -23.83
CA THR A 5 -13.64 6.94 -24.22
C THR A 5 -12.71 6.56 -23.07
N LEU A 6 -12.90 7.13 -21.87
CA LEU A 6 -12.21 6.71 -20.65
C LEU A 6 -12.82 5.42 -20.08
N SER A 7 -12.93 4.37 -20.88
CA SER A 7 -13.12 3.02 -20.36
C SER A 7 -11.75 2.43 -20.00
N PRO A 8 -11.65 1.63 -18.93
CA PRO A 8 -10.42 0.91 -18.65
C PRO A 8 -10.08 0.04 -19.85
N VAL A 9 -8.83 0.10 -20.29
CA VAL A 9 -8.34 -0.57 -21.50
C VAL A 9 -8.58 -2.08 -21.45
N LYS A 10 -8.69 -2.65 -20.24
CA LYS A 10 -8.99 -4.06 -19.97
C LYS A 10 -9.76 -4.24 -18.66
N ASP A 11 -10.77 -5.11 -18.67
CA ASP A 11 -11.43 -5.60 -17.44
C ASP A 11 -10.55 -6.70 -16.82
N ILE A 12 -9.75 -6.32 -15.82
CA ILE A 12 -8.82 -7.23 -15.12
C ILE A 12 -9.40 -7.54 -13.74
N ARG A 13 -9.65 -8.81 -13.50
CA ARG A 13 -10.23 -9.31 -12.24
C ARG A 13 -9.37 -10.42 -11.65
N LEU A 14 -9.57 -10.68 -10.36
CA LEU A 14 -9.06 -11.90 -9.75
C LEU A 14 -9.90 -13.07 -10.24
N THR A 15 -9.22 -14.09 -10.73
CA THR A 15 -9.80 -15.37 -11.12
C THR A 15 -9.00 -16.47 -10.45
N PHE A 16 -9.68 -17.53 -10.02
CA PHE A 16 -9.06 -18.68 -9.38
C PHE A 16 -10.03 -19.86 -9.44
N ASP A 17 -9.50 -21.01 -9.82
CA ASP A 17 -10.24 -22.27 -9.94
C ASP A 17 -10.50 -22.88 -8.56
N GLU A 18 -9.60 -22.63 -7.62
CA GLU A 18 -9.69 -23.03 -6.20
C GLU A 18 -9.27 -21.86 -5.31
N LEU A 19 -9.80 -21.81 -4.08
CA LEU A 19 -9.38 -20.80 -3.12
C LEU A 19 -7.91 -21.02 -2.71
N PRO A 20 -7.11 -19.94 -2.57
CA PRO A 20 -5.81 -20.05 -1.94
C PRO A 20 -5.93 -20.68 -0.55
N PRO A 21 -4.89 -21.38 -0.05
CA PRO A 21 -4.93 -22.04 1.25
C PRO A 21 -5.13 -21.04 2.40
N ASP A 22 -5.47 -21.57 3.57
CA ASP A 22 -5.65 -20.75 4.77
C ASP A 22 -4.35 -19.98 5.11
N PRO A 23 -4.45 -18.72 5.59
CA PRO A 23 -3.29 -17.89 5.84
C PRO A 23 -2.44 -18.45 6.99
N VAL A 24 -1.15 -18.63 6.73
CA VAL A 24 -0.15 -19.05 7.73
C VAL A 24 0.71 -17.86 8.14
N PHE A 25 0.84 -17.65 9.45
CA PHE A 25 1.65 -16.58 10.02
C PHE A 25 2.88 -17.16 10.73
N VAL A 26 4.06 -16.64 10.38
CA VAL A 26 5.31 -17.02 11.02
C VAL A 26 5.35 -16.43 12.44
N PRO A 27 5.56 -17.25 13.49
CA PRO A 27 5.69 -16.76 14.85
C PRO A 27 6.81 -15.73 15.01
N GLY A 28 6.62 -14.74 15.89
CA GLY A 28 7.63 -13.71 16.18
C GLY A 28 7.67 -12.54 15.18
N ILE A 29 7.00 -12.63 14.03
CA ILE A 29 6.86 -11.49 13.13
C ILE A 29 5.83 -10.51 13.69
N ARG A 30 6.22 -9.24 13.75
CA ARG A 30 5.39 -8.16 14.30
C ARG A 30 4.07 -8.03 13.51
N ARG A 31 2.97 -7.82 14.23
CA ARG A 31 1.61 -7.66 13.69
C ARG A 31 1.05 -6.31 14.09
N ALA A 32 0.27 -5.69 13.20
CA ALA A 32 -0.38 -4.43 13.52
C ALA A 32 -1.37 -4.61 14.68
N PRO A 33 -1.47 -3.64 15.60
CA PRO A 33 -2.54 -3.63 16.58
C PRO A 33 -3.90 -3.52 15.89
N ARG A 34 -4.98 -3.92 16.60
CA ARG A 34 -6.34 -3.74 16.12
C ARG A 34 -6.60 -2.26 15.81
N ARG A 35 -7.28 -1.98 14.70
CA ARG A 35 -7.65 -0.63 14.28
C ARG A 35 -9.08 -0.33 14.66
N ASP A 36 -9.27 0.53 15.65
CA ASP A 36 -10.62 0.85 16.10
C ASP A 36 -11.35 1.74 15.10
N ALA A 37 -12.55 1.32 14.73
CA ALA A 37 -13.54 2.11 14.01
C ALA A 37 -14.92 1.71 14.54
N ALA A 38 -15.70 2.69 14.99
CA ALA A 38 -17.06 2.45 15.47
C ALA A 38 -18.00 2.29 14.26
N LEU A 39 -18.03 1.09 13.68
CA LEU A 39 -18.91 0.77 12.56
C LEU A 39 -20.31 0.41 13.06
N THR A 40 -21.31 0.98 12.40
CA THR A 40 -22.70 0.51 12.49
C THR A 40 -22.86 -0.83 11.77
N PRO A 41 -23.92 -1.61 12.06
CA PRO A 41 -24.21 -2.85 11.33
C PRO A 41 -24.31 -2.66 9.80
N ALA A 42 -24.87 -1.53 9.36
CA ALA A 42 -24.95 -1.18 7.93
C ALA A 42 -23.55 -0.93 7.33
N GLN A 43 -22.65 -0.31 8.09
CA GLN A 43 -21.27 -0.08 7.68
C GLN A 43 -20.44 -1.37 7.68
N GLU A 44 -20.66 -2.29 8.63
CA GLU A 44 -20.03 -3.62 8.56
C GLU A 44 -20.45 -4.37 7.29
N ALA A 45 -21.74 -4.37 6.97
CA ALA A 45 -22.25 -4.97 5.74
C ALA A 45 -21.66 -4.30 4.49
N LEU A 46 -21.49 -2.97 4.50
CA LEU A 46 -20.86 -2.23 3.41
C LEU A 46 -19.36 -2.55 3.28
N ALA A 47 -18.62 -2.64 4.39
CA ALA A 47 -17.21 -3.02 4.39
C ALA A 47 -17.02 -4.42 3.78
N LEU A 48 -17.87 -5.37 4.17
CA LEU A 48 -17.88 -6.71 3.61
C LEU A 48 -18.15 -6.69 2.10
N LYS A 49 -19.21 -6.00 1.65
CA LYS A 49 -19.54 -5.85 0.23
C LYS A 49 -18.39 -5.22 -0.55
N ASN A 50 -17.73 -4.22 0.03
CA ASN A 50 -16.58 -3.55 -0.55
C ASN A 50 -15.37 -4.46 -0.67
N ALA A 51 -15.13 -5.39 0.25
CA ALA A 51 -14.07 -6.38 0.11
C ALA A 51 -14.41 -7.45 -0.94
N LEU A 52 -15.66 -7.94 -0.94
CA LEU A 52 -16.14 -8.96 -1.88
C LEU A 52 -16.16 -8.49 -3.34
N ARG A 53 -16.13 -7.16 -3.62
CA ARG A 53 -16.04 -6.63 -4.98
C ARG A 53 -14.82 -7.12 -5.77
N TYR A 54 -13.77 -7.57 -5.06
CA TYR A 54 -12.55 -8.10 -5.66
C TYR A 54 -12.60 -9.61 -5.93
N ILE A 55 -13.64 -10.29 -5.45
CA ILE A 55 -13.76 -11.74 -5.40
C ILE A 55 -14.84 -12.19 -6.41
N PRO A 56 -14.63 -13.25 -7.19
CA PRO A 56 -15.71 -13.86 -7.98
C PRO A 56 -16.87 -14.34 -7.11
N GLU A 57 -18.09 -14.10 -7.57
CA GLU A 57 -19.34 -14.39 -6.83
C GLU A 57 -19.45 -15.81 -6.24
N PRO A 58 -19.03 -16.89 -6.94
CA PRO A 58 -19.12 -18.25 -6.38
C PRO A 58 -18.40 -18.44 -5.03
N TRP A 59 -17.44 -17.58 -4.71
CA TRP A 59 -16.65 -17.67 -3.48
C TRP A 59 -17.15 -16.76 -2.36
N HIS A 60 -18.17 -15.94 -2.60
CA HIS A 60 -18.64 -14.94 -1.63
C HIS A 60 -19.16 -15.59 -0.36
N GLU A 61 -19.96 -16.65 -0.46
CA GLU A 61 -20.52 -17.35 0.70
C GLU A 61 -19.41 -17.92 1.61
N ARG A 62 -18.35 -18.47 1.00
CA ARG A 62 -17.23 -19.04 1.74
C ARG A 62 -16.34 -17.99 2.41
N LEU A 63 -16.10 -16.86 1.74
CA LEU A 63 -15.17 -15.82 2.20
C LEU A 63 -15.81 -14.76 3.08
N ALA A 64 -17.13 -14.59 3.02
CA ALA A 64 -17.80 -13.57 3.82
C ALA A 64 -17.58 -13.73 5.33
N PRO A 65 -17.67 -14.95 5.92
CA PRO A 65 -17.35 -15.14 7.34
C PRO A 65 -15.90 -14.80 7.69
N GLU A 66 -14.95 -15.16 6.83
CA GLU A 66 -13.52 -14.87 7.03
C GLU A 66 -13.24 -13.37 7.02
N PHE A 67 -13.79 -12.64 6.06
CA PHE A 67 -13.64 -11.19 5.99
C PHE A 67 -14.32 -10.48 7.17
N LEU A 68 -15.49 -10.95 7.62
CA LEU A 68 -16.12 -10.40 8.82
C LEU A 68 -15.31 -10.67 10.09
N GLU A 69 -14.69 -11.85 10.21
CA GLU A 69 -13.80 -12.17 11.32
C GLU A 69 -12.59 -11.23 11.34
N GLU A 70 -11.94 -11.02 10.20
CA GLU A 70 -10.85 -10.05 10.08
C GLU A 70 -11.30 -8.63 10.47
N LEU A 71 -12.44 -8.17 9.95
CA LEU A 71 -12.98 -6.85 10.25
C LEU A 71 -13.19 -6.66 11.76
N ARG A 72 -13.75 -7.66 12.45
CA ARG A 72 -14.09 -7.56 13.87
C ARG A 72 -12.86 -7.67 14.77
N THR A 73 -11.97 -8.61 14.46
CA THR A 73 -10.79 -8.91 15.29
C THR A 73 -9.61 -7.98 15.03
N ARG A 74 -9.45 -7.50 13.78
CA ARG A 74 -8.34 -6.62 13.37
C ARG A 74 -8.77 -5.20 13.07
N GLY A 75 -10.08 -4.96 12.91
CA GLY A 75 -10.62 -3.65 12.57
C GLY A 75 -10.57 -3.32 11.08
N ARG A 76 -10.06 -4.23 10.25
CA ARG A 76 -9.86 -4.09 8.80
C ARG A 76 -9.99 -5.46 8.15
N ILE A 77 -10.38 -5.46 6.87
CA ILE A 77 -10.33 -6.66 6.02
C ILE A 77 -9.03 -6.58 5.21
N TYR A 78 -8.03 -7.37 5.59
CA TYR A 78 -6.75 -7.48 4.88
C TYR A 78 -6.79 -8.55 3.79
N GLY A 79 -7.72 -9.51 3.90
CA GLY A 79 -7.83 -10.69 3.06
C GLY A 79 -6.55 -11.52 3.11
N TYR A 80 -6.16 -11.95 4.31
CA TYR A 80 -4.87 -12.61 4.54
C TYR A 80 -4.65 -13.83 3.65
N ARG A 81 -5.71 -14.57 3.31
CA ARG A 81 -5.69 -15.69 2.35
C ARG A 81 -5.07 -15.31 0.99
N PHE A 82 -5.23 -14.07 0.56
CA PHE A 82 -4.71 -13.59 -0.72
C PHE A 82 -3.27 -13.10 -0.65
N ARG A 83 -2.61 -13.13 0.51
CA ARG A 83 -1.17 -12.86 0.58
C ARG A 83 -0.40 -13.93 -0.22
N PRO A 84 0.59 -13.56 -1.06
CA PRO A 84 1.46 -14.55 -1.69
C PRO A 84 2.25 -15.34 -0.65
N GLU A 85 2.48 -16.63 -0.90
CA GLU A 85 3.31 -17.45 -0.03
C GLU A 85 4.79 -17.06 -0.10
N GLY A 86 5.52 -17.33 0.99
CA GLY A 86 6.94 -17.01 1.10
C GLY A 86 7.24 -15.54 1.41
N PRO A 87 8.54 -15.19 1.47
CA PRO A 87 8.98 -13.81 1.68
C PRO A 87 8.78 -12.98 0.40
N LEU A 88 8.12 -11.83 0.54
CA LEU A 88 8.14 -10.81 -0.50
C LEU A 88 9.45 -10.05 -0.36
N LYS A 89 10.26 -10.00 -1.42
CA LYS A 89 11.51 -9.24 -1.46
C LYS A 89 11.63 -8.59 -2.83
N GLY A 90 12.23 -7.40 -2.89
CA GLY A 90 12.61 -6.81 -4.16
C GLY A 90 13.65 -7.70 -4.86
N LYS A 91 13.27 -8.34 -5.96
CA LYS A 91 14.17 -9.20 -6.76
C LYS A 91 14.84 -8.39 -7.88
N PRO A 92 15.87 -8.94 -8.56
CA PRO A 92 16.33 -8.39 -9.82
C PRO A 92 15.17 -8.18 -10.80
N ILE A 93 15.19 -7.06 -11.53
CA ILE A 93 14.06 -6.63 -12.37
C ILE A 93 13.66 -7.68 -13.43
N ASP A 94 14.62 -8.46 -13.92
CA ASP A 94 14.39 -9.51 -14.92
C ASP A 94 13.62 -10.72 -14.38
N ALA A 95 13.49 -10.86 -13.07
CA ALA A 95 12.66 -11.89 -12.43
C ALA A 95 11.16 -11.57 -12.45
N TYR A 96 10.77 -10.37 -12.92
CA TYR A 96 9.39 -9.93 -13.00
C TYR A 96 8.85 -10.02 -14.42
N GLU A 97 7.62 -10.53 -14.52
CA GLU A 97 6.84 -10.49 -15.76
C GLU A 97 6.28 -9.07 -15.99
N GLY A 98 6.23 -8.64 -17.24
CA GLY A 98 5.78 -7.29 -17.59
C GLY A 98 6.05 -6.93 -19.04
N ARG A 99 5.20 -6.09 -19.63
CA ARG A 99 5.34 -5.61 -21.01
C ARG A 99 6.23 -4.36 -21.14
N CYS A 100 6.48 -3.66 -20.04
CA CYS A 100 7.41 -2.53 -19.97
C CYS A 100 8.32 -2.63 -18.73
N VAL A 101 9.44 -1.92 -18.76
CA VAL A 101 10.45 -1.93 -17.67
C VAL A 101 9.88 -1.28 -16.42
N GLU A 102 9.12 -0.21 -16.57
CA GLU A 102 8.54 0.55 -15.47
C GLU A 102 7.56 -0.30 -14.66
N GLY A 103 6.70 -1.09 -15.32
CA GLY A 103 5.78 -2.01 -14.64
C GLY A 103 6.51 -3.00 -13.74
N LYS A 104 7.60 -3.59 -14.25
CA LYS A 104 8.47 -4.48 -13.47
C LYS A 104 9.15 -3.75 -12.31
N ALA A 105 9.69 -2.57 -12.56
CA ALA A 105 10.35 -1.76 -11.54
C ALA A 105 9.40 -1.38 -10.40
N PHE A 106 8.15 -1.00 -10.69
CA PHE A 106 7.16 -0.75 -9.63
C PHE A 106 6.91 -2.00 -8.78
N GLN A 107 6.82 -3.18 -9.39
CA GLN A 107 6.64 -4.41 -8.62
C GLN A 107 7.85 -4.73 -7.72
N VAL A 108 9.08 -4.48 -8.18
CA VAL A 108 10.29 -4.57 -7.34
C VAL A 108 10.13 -3.71 -6.08
N MET A 109 9.69 -2.46 -6.27
CA MET A 109 9.57 -1.51 -5.16
C MET A 109 8.42 -1.84 -4.21
N ILE A 110 7.29 -2.33 -4.73
CA ILE A 110 6.16 -2.81 -3.91
C ILE A 110 6.62 -4.00 -3.06
N ASP A 111 7.31 -4.97 -3.64
CA ASP A 111 7.79 -6.15 -2.90
C ASP A 111 8.82 -5.75 -1.84
N ASN A 112 9.70 -4.79 -2.14
CA ASN A 112 10.64 -4.22 -1.16
C ASN A 112 9.91 -3.53 0.01
N ASN A 113 8.87 -2.74 -0.27
CA ASN A 113 8.05 -2.09 0.77
C ASN A 113 7.30 -3.09 1.68
N LEU A 114 7.13 -4.34 1.24
CA LEU A 114 6.44 -5.42 1.96
C LEU A 114 7.40 -6.51 2.47
N ASP A 115 8.70 -6.32 2.29
CA ASP A 115 9.72 -7.23 2.82
C ASP A 115 9.67 -7.26 4.34
N PHE A 116 9.83 -8.46 4.92
CA PHE A 116 9.76 -8.67 6.37
C PHE A 116 10.95 -8.03 7.08
N GLU A 117 12.03 -7.74 6.36
CA GLU A 117 13.19 -6.99 6.87
C GLU A 117 13.01 -5.47 6.76
N VAL A 118 11.99 -5.00 6.03
CA VAL A 118 11.76 -3.58 5.73
C VAL A 118 10.48 -3.06 6.37
N ALA A 119 9.38 -3.80 6.23
CA ALA A 119 8.05 -3.42 6.64
C ALA A 119 7.83 -3.61 8.14
N LEU A 120 7.17 -2.65 8.77
CA LEU A 120 6.82 -2.67 10.19
C LEU A 120 5.81 -3.77 10.54
N TYR A 121 4.76 -3.93 9.73
CA TYR A 121 3.74 -4.97 9.86
C TYR A 121 3.48 -5.60 8.49
N PRO A 122 4.35 -6.52 8.04
CA PRO A 122 4.33 -7.00 6.66
C PRO A 122 3.04 -7.73 6.29
N TYR A 123 2.39 -8.42 7.24
CA TYR A 123 1.13 -9.10 7.01
C TYR A 123 -0.06 -8.16 6.81
N GLU A 124 0.02 -6.95 7.37
CA GLU A 124 -1.01 -5.90 7.27
C GLU A 124 -0.67 -4.84 6.22
N LEU A 125 0.32 -5.12 5.37
CA LEU A 125 0.81 -4.23 4.30
C LEU A 125 1.34 -2.88 4.81
N VAL A 126 1.70 -2.77 6.09
CA VAL A 126 2.20 -1.53 6.70
C VAL A 126 3.73 -1.50 6.62
N THR A 127 4.26 -0.54 5.88
CA THR A 127 5.71 -0.36 5.72
C THR A 127 6.31 0.39 6.90
N TYR A 128 5.76 1.55 7.29
CA TYR A 128 6.29 2.34 8.41
C TYR A 128 5.24 3.30 9.00
N GLY A 129 5.61 4.06 10.04
CA GLY A 129 4.76 5.09 10.62
C GLY A 129 3.51 4.56 11.31
N GLU A 130 3.56 3.31 11.81
CA GLU A 130 2.45 2.56 12.42
C GLU A 130 1.27 2.26 11.49
N THR A 131 0.92 3.10 10.53
CA THR A 131 -0.26 2.96 9.65
C THR A 131 0.03 3.19 8.17
N GLY A 132 1.27 3.54 7.78
CA GLY A 132 1.64 3.79 6.39
C GLY A 132 1.62 2.50 5.56
N GLN A 133 0.61 2.36 4.71
CA GLN A 133 0.32 1.12 3.97
C GLN A 133 0.56 1.23 2.46
N VAL A 134 1.03 0.14 1.87
CA VAL A 134 1.23 -0.01 0.41
C VAL A 134 -0.11 0.00 -0.35
N CYS A 135 -1.08 -0.76 0.15
CA CYS A 135 -2.48 -0.78 -0.25
C CYS A 135 -3.31 -1.35 0.92
N GLN A 136 -4.64 -1.34 0.81
CA GLN A 136 -5.52 -1.66 1.95
C GLN A 136 -5.59 -3.16 2.27
N ASN A 137 -5.49 -4.01 1.25
CA ASN A 137 -5.63 -5.46 1.38
C ASN A 137 -4.85 -6.23 0.31
N TRP A 138 -4.70 -7.53 0.51
CA TRP A 138 -3.95 -8.41 -0.37
C TRP A 138 -4.64 -8.67 -1.71
N MET A 139 -5.97 -8.52 -1.80
CA MET A 139 -6.67 -8.59 -3.09
C MET A 139 -6.24 -7.42 -3.99
N GLN A 140 -6.11 -6.22 -3.43
CA GLN A 140 -5.58 -5.06 -4.14
C GLN A 140 -4.13 -5.28 -4.58
N TYR A 141 -3.27 -5.82 -3.71
CA TYR A 141 -1.88 -6.17 -4.10
C TYR A 141 -1.86 -7.11 -5.31
N ARG A 142 -2.67 -8.18 -5.30
CA ARG A 142 -2.74 -9.14 -6.42
C ARG A 142 -3.23 -8.49 -7.71
N LEU A 143 -4.21 -7.60 -7.61
CA LEU A 143 -4.70 -6.86 -8.78
C LEU A 143 -3.68 -5.86 -9.31
N ILE A 144 -3.03 -5.08 -8.44
CA ILE A 144 -1.95 -4.17 -8.82
C ILE A 144 -0.88 -4.94 -9.59
N LYS A 145 -0.44 -6.09 -9.07
CA LYS A 145 0.53 -6.96 -9.77
C LYS A 145 0.05 -7.34 -11.17
N LYS A 146 -1.18 -7.85 -11.31
CA LYS A 146 -1.77 -8.19 -12.62
C LYS A 146 -1.83 -7.00 -13.58
N PHE A 147 -2.15 -5.80 -13.07
CA PHE A 147 -2.15 -4.58 -13.87
C PHE A 147 -0.74 -4.19 -14.32
N LEU A 148 0.26 -4.27 -13.44
CA LEU A 148 1.66 -3.99 -13.78
C LEU A 148 2.23 -4.98 -14.82
N GLU A 149 1.84 -6.26 -14.77
CA GLU A 149 2.24 -7.29 -15.74
C GLU A 149 1.75 -6.97 -17.16
N VAL A 150 0.59 -6.32 -17.31
CA VAL A 150 0.01 -5.98 -18.63
C VAL A 150 0.12 -4.50 -19.01
N LEU A 151 0.67 -3.67 -18.13
CA LEU A 151 0.93 -2.25 -18.35
C LEU A 151 1.90 -2.07 -19.50
N ASP A 152 1.63 -1.12 -20.38
CA ASP A 152 2.47 -0.80 -21.53
C ASP A 152 2.76 0.71 -21.62
N GLU A 153 3.58 1.10 -22.58
CA GLU A 153 4.01 2.49 -22.78
C GLU A 153 2.88 3.46 -23.17
N ASN A 154 1.73 2.93 -23.60
CA ASN A 154 0.58 3.72 -24.07
C ASN A 154 -0.56 3.74 -23.06
N SER A 155 -0.31 3.29 -21.84
CA SER A 155 -1.29 3.28 -20.75
C SER A 155 -0.70 3.76 -19.43
N THR A 156 -1.60 4.17 -18.54
CA THR A 156 -1.30 4.58 -17.17
C THR A 156 -2.23 3.84 -16.22
N LEU A 157 -1.66 3.20 -15.20
CA LEU A 157 -2.41 2.61 -14.09
C LEU A 157 -2.82 3.72 -13.11
N VAL A 158 -4.11 3.82 -12.82
CA VAL A 158 -4.64 4.72 -11.77
C VAL A 158 -4.92 3.90 -10.51
N VAL A 159 -4.34 4.32 -9.39
CA VAL A 159 -4.52 3.69 -8.07
C VAL A 159 -5.09 4.72 -7.10
N GLU A 160 -6.25 4.41 -6.55
CA GLU A 160 -6.97 5.28 -5.62
C GLU A 160 -6.98 4.67 -4.22
N SER A 161 -6.19 5.22 -3.32
CA SER A 161 -6.03 4.70 -1.97
C SER A 161 -5.75 3.19 -1.96
N GLY A 162 -4.81 2.74 -2.78
CA GLY A 162 -4.48 1.32 -2.94
C GLY A 162 -5.44 0.51 -3.82
N HIS A 163 -6.65 1.01 -4.16
CA HIS A 163 -7.51 0.34 -5.13
C HIS A 163 -6.99 0.60 -6.55
N PRO A 164 -6.60 -0.44 -7.31
CA PRO A 164 -6.26 -0.24 -8.72
C PRO A 164 -7.56 -0.03 -9.52
N LEU A 165 -7.86 1.22 -9.85
CA LEU A 165 -9.07 1.60 -10.60
C LEU A 165 -9.04 1.02 -12.01
N GLY A 166 -7.88 1.05 -12.66
CA GLY A 166 -7.68 0.44 -13.97
C GLY A 166 -6.57 1.08 -14.79
N LEU A 167 -6.41 0.58 -16.02
CA LEU A 167 -5.51 1.13 -17.02
C LEU A 167 -6.27 2.08 -17.93
N PHE A 168 -5.77 3.30 -18.10
CA PHE A 168 -6.32 4.29 -18.99
C PHE A 168 -5.33 4.60 -20.10
N LYS A 169 -5.83 4.86 -21.31
CA LYS A 169 -4.98 5.23 -22.44
C LYS A 169 -4.22 6.51 -22.11
N SER A 170 -2.92 6.51 -22.37
CA SER A 170 -2.04 7.68 -22.24
C SER A 170 -1.02 7.70 -23.39
N HIS A 171 0.20 8.15 -23.16
CA HIS A 171 1.26 8.25 -24.17
C HIS A 171 2.63 7.95 -23.53
N PRO A 172 3.68 7.63 -24.31
CA PRO A 172 4.98 7.21 -23.75
C PRO A 172 5.61 8.16 -22.72
N LEU A 173 5.45 9.48 -22.88
CA LEU A 173 5.95 10.49 -21.92
C LEU A 173 5.09 10.68 -20.64
N ALA A 174 3.93 10.03 -20.53
CA ALA A 174 3.07 10.13 -19.36
C ALA A 174 3.61 9.24 -18.21
N PRO A 175 3.28 9.54 -16.94
CA PRO A 175 3.53 8.62 -15.84
C PRO A 175 2.87 7.26 -16.09
N ARG A 176 3.59 6.18 -15.81
CA ARG A 176 3.07 4.81 -15.96
C ARG A 176 2.10 4.42 -14.85
N VAL A 177 2.22 5.05 -13.67
CA VAL A 177 1.28 4.90 -12.55
C VAL A 177 0.97 6.28 -11.97
N MET A 178 -0.30 6.54 -11.68
CA MET A 178 -0.76 7.67 -10.87
C MET A 178 -1.42 7.13 -9.59
N ILE A 179 -0.94 7.60 -8.43
CA ILE A 179 -1.38 7.11 -7.13
C ILE A 179 -1.93 8.27 -6.30
N THR A 180 -3.10 8.09 -5.72
CA THR A 180 -3.60 8.92 -4.62
C THR A 180 -3.73 8.05 -3.36
N ASN A 181 -3.53 8.62 -2.18
CA ASN A 181 -3.72 7.92 -0.91
C ASN A 181 -4.40 8.85 0.09
N GLY A 182 -5.57 8.43 0.59
CA GLY A 182 -6.25 9.10 1.71
C GLY A 182 -6.76 10.50 1.40
N LEU A 183 -7.05 10.82 0.13
CA LEU A 183 -7.66 12.10 -0.22
C LEU A 183 -9.11 12.12 0.27
N MET A 184 -9.35 12.93 1.30
CA MET A 184 -10.66 13.14 1.91
C MET A 184 -11.18 14.53 1.58
N VAL A 185 -12.50 14.69 1.47
CA VAL A 185 -13.11 16.04 1.43
C VAL A 185 -12.81 16.72 2.76
N GLY A 186 -12.37 17.99 2.76
CA GLY A 186 -11.81 18.64 3.96
C GLY A 186 -12.69 18.60 5.22
N MET A 187 -14.02 18.61 5.10
CA MET A 187 -14.94 18.45 6.24
C MET A 187 -14.84 17.06 6.92
N PHE A 188 -14.45 16.04 6.17
CA PHE A 188 -14.25 14.65 6.62
C PHE A 188 -12.77 14.29 6.77
N ASP A 189 -11.84 15.23 6.57
CA ASP A 189 -10.41 15.00 6.73
C ASP A 189 -10.02 15.08 8.22
N ASN A 190 -10.49 14.11 8.99
CA ASN A 190 -10.22 13.97 10.41
C ASN A 190 -10.08 12.48 10.78
N SER A 191 -9.42 12.21 11.90
CA SER A 191 -9.08 10.84 12.32
C SER A 191 -10.28 9.92 12.48
N LYS A 192 -11.43 10.45 12.93
CA LYS A 192 -12.64 9.65 13.16
C LYS A 192 -13.24 9.17 11.83
N ASP A 193 -13.46 10.09 10.91
CA ASP A 193 -14.05 9.77 9.61
C ASP A 193 -13.08 8.95 8.75
N PHE A 194 -11.78 9.26 8.81
CA PHE A 194 -10.75 8.45 8.17
C PHE A 194 -10.73 7.01 8.71
N ALA A 195 -10.84 6.81 10.02
CA ALA A 195 -10.85 5.47 10.61
C ALA A 195 -12.03 4.62 10.11
N VAL A 196 -13.21 5.24 9.92
CA VAL A 196 -14.37 4.59 9.31
C VAL A 196 -14.12 4.32 7.83
N ALA A 197 -13.66 5.31 7.05
CA ALA A 197 -13.39 5.16 5.62
C ALA A 197 -12.37 4.05 5.32
N ALA A 198 -11.31 3.96 6.12
CA ALA A 198 -10.32 2.89 6.01
C ALA A 198 -10.88 1.52 6.41
N ALA A 199 -11.78 1.44 7.40
CA ALA A 199 -12.47 0.20 7.75
C ALA A 199 -13.43 -0.28 6.66
N LEU A 200 -14.10 0.66 5.98
CA LEU A 200 -14.98 0.40 4.86
C LEU A 200 -14.24 -0.01 3.58
N GLY A 201 -12.91 0.05 3.54
CA GLY A 201 -12.13 -0.29 2.36
C GLY A 201 -12.15 0.79 1.27
N VAL A 202 -12.32 2.06 1.64
CA VAL A 202 -12.41 3.21 0.71
C VAL A 202 -11.36 4.29 0.93
N ALA A 203 -10.48 4.15 1.93
CA ALA A 203 -9.38 5.08 2.17
C ALA A 203 -8.14 4.33 2.68
N ASN A 204 -6.95 4.79 2.29
CA ASN A 204 -5.67 4.21 2.65
C ASN A 204 -4.72 5.31 3.09
N TYR A 205 -4.04 5.12 4.22
CA TYR A 205 -2.99 6.05 4.63
C TYR A 205 -1.67 5.56 4.05
N GLY A 206 -1.25 6.14 2.94
CA GLY A 206 -0.01 5.75 2.25
C GLY A 206 1.25 6.36 2.86
N GLN A 207 1.11 7.24 3.86
CA GLN A 207 2.16 8.17 4.27
C GLN A 207 2.89 8.79 3.07
N MET A 208 4.23 8.87 3.07
CA MET A 208 5.00 9.41 1.95
C MET A 208 5.45 8.29 1.01
N THR A 209 6.25 7.35 1.51
CA THR A 209 6.93 6.35 0.66
C THR A 209 6.35 4.94 0.77
N ALA A 210 5.39 4.71 1.68
CA ALA A 210 4.74 3.41 1.83
C ALA A 210 3.74 3.18 0.68
N GLY A 211 2.74 4.04 0.55
CA GLY A 211 1.77 4.03 -0.55
C GLY A 211 2.30 4.63 -1.85
N GLY A 212 3.47 5.30 -1.81
CA GLY A 212 4.22 5.74 -2.99
C GLY A 212 5.19 4.69 -3.55
N TRP A 213 5.30 3.53 -2.90
CA TRP A 213 6.13 2.40 -3.32
C TRP A 213 7.60 2.76 -3.53
N MET A 214 8.22 3.41 -2.55
CA MET A 214 9.62 3.85 -2.65
C MET A 214 10.33 3.95 -1.30
N TYR A 215 9.92 3.16 -0.32
CA TYR A 215 10.60 3.13 0.99
C TYR A 215 11.85 2.25 0.90
N ILE A 216 12.96 2.74 1.47
CA ILE A 216 14.28 2.10 1.38
C ILE A 216 14.90 1.84 2.76
N GLY A 217 14.06 1.72 3.79
CA GLY A 217 14.52 1.56 5.16
C GLY A 217 14.95 2.87 5.84
N PRO A 218 15.67 2.78 6.96
CA PRO A 218 15.93 3.92 7.85
C PRO A 218 17.05 4.85 7.33
N GLN A 219 17.76 4.50 6.25
CA GLN A 219 18.86 5.33 5.74
C GLN A 219 18.42 6.77 5.45
N GLY A 220 17.19 6.97 4.96
CA GLY A 220 16.65 8.31 4.70
C GLY A 220 16.57 9.19 5.95
N ILE A 221 16.07 8.64 7.06
CA ILE A 221 15.98 9.41 8.33
C ILE A 221 17.36 9.61 8.96
N VAL A 222 18.27 8.65 8.85
CA VAL A 222 19.66 8.79 9.32
C VAL A 222 20.35 9.95 8.59
N HIS A 223 20.27 9.99 7.27
CA HIS A 223 20.86 11.07 6.47
C HIS A 223 20.21 12.44 6.77
N GLY A 224 18.88 12.49 6.93
CA GLY A 224 18.17 13.72 7.29
C GLY A 224 18.56 14.27 8.67
N THR A 225 18.64 13.40 9.68
CA THR A 225 19.05 13.77 11.04
C THR A 225 20.51 14.23 11.05
N PHE A 226 21.41 13.52 10.35
CA PHE A 226 22.81 13.93 10.19
C PHE A 226 22.93 15.38 9.68
N ASN A 227 22.24 15.70 8.59
CA ASN A 227 22.25 17.05 8.03
C ASN A 227 21.61 18.08 8.96
N THR A 228 20.54 17.71 9.66
CA THR A 228 19.90 18.58 10.65
C THR A 228 20.87 18.97 11.76
N LEU A 229 21.59 18.01 12.33
CA LEU A 229 22.54 18.25 13.41
C LEU A 229 23.73 19.09 12.95
N LEU A 230 24.28 18.83 11.77
CA LEU A 230 25.36 19.65 11.20
C LEU A 230 24.91 21.10 10.97
N ASN A 231 23.72 21.32 10.42
CA ASN A 231 23.19 22.66 10.21
C ASN A 231 22.84 23.37 11.52
N ALA A 232 22.34 22.65 12.52
CA ALA A 232 22.15 23.21 13.86
C ALA A 232 23.48 23.65 14.48
N GLY A 233 24.54 22.84 14.36
CA GLY A 233 25.88 23.23 14.81
C GLY A 233 26.41 24.48 14.12
N ARG A 234 26.22 24.59 12.80
CA ARG A 234 26.59 25.80 12.04
C ARG A 234 25.81 27.03 12.50
N LEU A 235 24.48 26.93 12.56
CA LEU A 235 23.60 28.06 12.83
C LEU A 235 23.59 28.50 14.29
N LYS A 236 23.73 27.57 15.24
CA LYS A 236 23.54 27.83 16.68
C LYS A 236 24.85 27.88 17.46
N LEU A 237 25.88 27.17 17.01
CA LEU A 237 27.18 27.12 17.67
C LEU A 237 28.29 27.82 16.86
N GLY A 238 27.96 28.37 15.68
CA GLY A 238 28.92 29.07 14.83
C GLY A 238 30.02 28.16 14.26
N ILE A 239 29.77 26.84 14.19
CA ILE A 239 30.77 25.87 13.71
C ILE A 239 31.00 26.08 12.20
N PRO A 240 32.26 26.24 11.74
CA PRO A 240 32.56 26.39 10.32
C PRO A 240 32.12 25.19 9.47
N ALA A 241 31.87 25.41 8.18
CA ALA A 241 31.37 24.38 7.27
C ALA A 241 32.33 23.19 7.07
N ASP A 242 33.63 23.42 7.26
CA ASP A 242 34.74 22.45 7.14
C ASP A 242 35.08 21.75 8.47
N LYS A 243 34.28 21.96 9.53
CA LYS A 243 34.47 21.35 10.85
C LYS A 243 33.28 20.45 11.23
N ASP A 244 33.49 19.64 12.28
CA ASP A 244 32.51 18.70 12.79
C ASP A 244 31.94 19.14 14.16
N LEU A 245 31.11 18.28 14.76
CA LEU A 245 30.49 18.51 16.06
C LEU A 245 31.32 17.95 17.23
N SER A 246 32.62 17.69 17.04
CA SER A 246 33.47 17.10 18.08
C SER A 246 33.46 17.94 19.36
N GLY A 247 33.30 17.27 20.50
CA GLY A 247 33.22 17.92 21.82
C GLY A 247 31.90 18.63 22.12
N ARG A 248 30.87 18.47 21.26
CA ARG A 248 29.52 19.00 21.49
C ARG A 248 28.59 17.89 21.97
N LEU A 249 27.74 18.22 22.92
CA LEU A 249 26.69 17.34 23.42
C LEU A 249 25.36 17.70 22.74
N PHE A 250 24.70 16.70 22.17
CA PHE A 250 23.33 16.78 21.67
C PHE A 250 22.47 15.83 22.51
N VAL A 251 21.35 16.34 23.04
CA VAL A 251 20.37 15.61 23.86
C VAL A 251 19.00 15.75 23.22
#